data_AF-A0A2Z5JLI9-F1
#
_entry.id   AF-A0A2Z5JLI9-F1
#
_cell.length_a   1.000
_cell.length_b   1.000
_cell.length_c   1.000
_cell.angle_alpha   90.00
_cell.angle_beta   90.00
_cell.angle_gamma   90.00
#
_symmetry.space_group_name_H-M   'P 1'
#
loop_
_entity.id
_entity.type
_entity.pdbx_description
1 polymer ?
#
loop_
_entity_poly.entity_id
_entity_poly.type
_entity_poly.pdbx_seq_one_letter_code
_entity_poly.pdbx_strand_id
1 'polypeptide(L)'
;MTFAHTRTIVDEFTRAPRGAGPPGRTRERFTGQSGPGGYRVGEGAGVTSCGTEDEGAGHTDSGTPALAAGPATWSCVPRAPWVIRDEVRGRAARIRRTDAVETGRNVESVAGHDVRGTLPEGLGEAIRATAEEIAAVLRGVADTGVPVPGSEWTLGQAAAHLAQANELMADIAAGQERSYGDGTPQSLAEANERALAGFGERDADPLAEMIVTHADAYLTSVGRCTTDANVVTPLGPMTKAVLGSYLLTHMLGHGYDLARALGRPHMLDRTRVELSLPFLITAMPRVTDAAAIARLTARYTIRLRGGARFGVTFTDGVVSVTPQPPTRPDCTILIEPVTFLLMALGRCNPWGAMARGRVLAWGRKPWLAPRFPELFKAP
;
A
#
# COMPACT_ATOMS: atom_id res chain seq x y z
N MET A 1 -37.80 -49.01 -11.00
CA MET A 1 -37.79 -49.18 -9.52
C MET A 1 -37.41 -47.82 -8.94
N THR A 2 -38.32 -47.04 -8.31
CA THR A 2 -38.68 -47.07 -6.86
C THR A 2 -37.45 -46.95 -5.94
N PHE A 3 -37.32 -46.13 -4.88
CA PHE A 3 -38.13 -45.15 -4.10
C PHE A 3 -37.14 -44.22 -3.33
N ALA A 4 -37.47 -43.13 -2.63
CA ALA A 4 -38.63 -42.21 -2.65
C ALA A 4 -38.30 -40.84 -1.95
N HIS A 5 -39.10 -39.82 -2.29
CA HIS A 5 -39.53 -38.67 -1.49
C HIS A 5 -39.47 -38.80 0.06
N THR A 6 -39.01 -37.76 0.80
CA THR A 6 -39.63 -37.34 2.10
C THR A 6 -39.38 -35.84 2.45
N ARG A 7 -40.47 -35.06 2.41
CA ARG A 7 -40.89 -33.87 3.19
C ARG A 7 -40.07 -32.57 3.36
N THR A 8 -40.77 -31.49 3.00
CA THR A 8 -40.69 -30.08 3.43
C THR A 8 -41.33 -29.82 4.81
N ILE A 9 -40.82 -28.81 5.54
CA ILE A 9 -41.51 -27.87 6.45
C ILE A 9 -40.75 -26.54 6.25
N VAL A 10 -41.26 -25.39 5.78
CA VAL A 10 -42.53 -24.64 5.93
C VAL A 10 -42.62 -23.78 7.19
N ASP A 11 -42.07 -22.56 7.02
CA ASP A 11 -42.59 -21.24 7.38
C ASP A 11 -42.60 -20.60 8.79
N GLU A 12 -42.51 -19.27 8.69
CA GLU A 12 -42.90 -18.16 9.59
C GLU A 12 -42.25 -17.99 10.98
N PHE A 13 -41.54 -16.86 11.12
CA PHE A 13 -42.08 -15.77 11.94
C PHE A 13 -41.73 -14.36 11.39
N THR A 14 -42.70 -13.46 11.53
CA THR A 14 -42.82 -12.11 10.94
C THR A 14 -41.92 -11.04 11.60
N ARG A 15 -41.28 -10.14 10.85
CA ARG A 15 -41.78 -8.85 10.26
C ARG A 15 -41.87 -7.69 11.27
N ALA A 16 -41.22 -6.57 10.95
CA ALA A 16 -41.20 -5.34 11.76
C ALA A 16 -42.46 -4.47 11.57
N PRO A 17 -42.79 -3.57 12.53
CA PRO A 17 -43.78 -2.51 12.35
C PRO A 17 -43.14 -1.15 12.00
N ARG A 18 -43.82 -0.34 11.18
CA ARG A 18 -43.57 1.10 11.01
C ARG A 18 -44.72 1.90 11.63
N GLY A 19 -44.37 2.98 12.34
CA GLY A 19 -45.10 4.25 12.30
C GLY A 19 -46.30 4.46 13.23
N ALA A 20 -46.16 5.42 14.14
CA ALA A 20 -47.23 6.31 14.59
C ALA A 20 -46.63 7.65 15.05
N GLY A 21 -47.27 8.76 14.64
CA GLY A 21 -46.90 10.14 15.01
C GLY A 21 -47.61 10.64 16.29
N PRO A 22 -47.42 11.93 16.64
CA PRO A 22 -47.40 12.41 18.04
C PRO A 22 -48.75 12.96 18.55
N PRO A 23 -48.80 13.34 19.84
CA PRO A 23 -48.87 14.78 20.15
C PRO A 23 -48.14 15.20 21.45
N GLY A 24 -48.01 16.52 21.68
CA GLY A 24 -47.90 17.09 23.05
C GLY A 24 -46.73 18.05 23.30
N ARG A 25 -47.04 19.33 23.56
CA ARG A 25 -46.08 20.41 23.89
C ARG A 25 -45.81 20.54 25.39
N THR A 26 -44.58 20.94 25.75
CA THR A 26 -44.20 21.97 26.75
C THR A 26 -42.74 22.31 26.47
N ARG A 27 -42.35 23.48 25.94
CA ARG A 27 -42.32 24.83 26.55
C ARG A 27 -41.82 24.83 28.00
N GLU A 28 -40.57 25.23 28.17
CA GLU A 28 -40.17 26.15 29.25
C GLU A 28 -39.06 27.10 28.76
N ARG A 29 -39.02 28.31 29.33
CA ARG A 29 -38.07 29.40 29.02
C ARG A 29 -37.51 29.91 30.36
N PHE A 30 -36.20 30.12 30.43
CA PHE A 30 -35.53 31.15 31.24
C PHE A 30 -34.20 31.44 30.48
N THR A 31 -33.78 32.63 30.01
CA THR A 31 -33.85 34.06 30.38
C THR A 31 -32.93 34.50 31.54
N GLY A 32 -32.00 35.42 31.23
CA GLY A 32 -31.00 36.01 32.15
C GLY A 32 -29.57 35.83 31.60
N GLN A 33 -28.90 36.71 30.82
CA GLN A 33 -28.89 38.17 30.61
C GLN A 33 -27.77 38.90 31.41
N SER A 34 -26.89 39.63 30.68
CA SER A 34 -25.88 40.62 31.16
C SER A 34 -24.77 40.10 32.12
N GLY A 35 -23.57 40.68 32.22
CA GLY A 35 -22.97 41.89 31.63
C GLY A 35 -21.47 42.02 32.05
N PRO A 36 -20.74 43.07 31.65
CA PRO A 36 -19.28 42.99 31.44
C PRO A 36 -18.36 43.68 32.48
N GLY A 37 -17.08 43.30 32.46
CA GLY A 37 -15.91 44.03 32.98
C GLY A 37 -14.63 43.22 32.73
N GLY A 38 -13.45 43.77 32.45
CA GLY A 38 -13.04 45.17 32.32
C GLY A 38 -11.68 45.41 33.02
N TYR A 39 -10.72 46.04 32.32
CA TYR A 39 -9.35 46.40 32.77
C TYR A 39 -8.34 45.25 32.98
N ARG A 40 -7.01 45.45 32.86
CA ARG A 40 -6.15 46.28 31.96
C ARG A 40 -4.66 45.96 32.27
N VAL A 41 -3.80 46.08 31.26
CA VAL A 41 -2.37 46.51 31.27
C VAL A 41 -1.42 46.00 32.38
N GLY A 42 -0.30 45.42 31.94
CA GLY A 42 0.96 45.34 32.69
C GLY A 42 2.15 45.24 31.73
N GLU A 43 2.87 46.35 31.53
CA GLU A 43 4.13 46.40 30.77
C GLU A 43 5.31 45.88 31.62
N GLY A 44 6.37 45.38 30.98
CA GLY A 44 7.62 45.01 31.64
C GLY A 44 8.72 44.61 30.65
N ALA A 45 9.73 45.45 30.50
CA ALA A 45 10.81 45.31 29.50
C ALA A 45 12.18 44.93 30.13
N GLY A 46 13.12 44.47 29.29
CA GLY A 46 14.52 44.14 29.62
C GLY A 46 14.94 42.89 28.81
N VAL A 47 15.80 42.90 27.78
CA VAL A 47 17.15 43.51 27.60
C VAL A 47 18.11 42.92 28.65
N THR A 48 19.13 42.11 28.33
CA THR A 48 20.35 42.45 27.55
C THR A 48 20.95 41.30 26.70
N SER A 49 21.92 41.69 25.85
CA SER A 49 22.73 40.89 24.89
C SER A 49 24.16 40.54 25.39
N CYS A 50 24.97 39.90 24.51
CA CYS A 50 26.41 39.57 24.60
C CYS A 50 26.79 38.48 25.64
N GLY A 51 27.80 37.61 25.44
CA GLY A 51 28.76 37.35 24.34
C GLY A 51 29.52 36.03 24.66
N THR A 52 30.57 35.56 23.97
CA THR A 52 31.32 36.03 22.77
C THR A 52 32.10 34.80 22.20
N GLU A 53 32.94 34.97 21.17
CA GLU A 53 33.88 33.93 20.69
C GLU A 53 35.08 33.73 21.65
N ASP A 54 35.72 32.54 21.64
CA ASP A 54 37.17 32.44 21.40
C ASP A 54 37.59 31.01 20.96
N GLU A 55 38.73 30.93 20.27
CA GLU A 55 39.36 29.71 19.76
C GLU A 55 40.28 29.03 20.80
N GLY A 56 40.61 27.75 20.60
CA GLY A 56 41.54 27.04 21.49
C GLY A 56 41.96 25.66 20.99
N ALA A 57 42.98 25.62 20.12
CA ALA A 57 43.55 24.37 19.64
C ALA A 57 44.33 23.61 20.73
N GLY A 58 44.12 22.29 20.82
CA GLY A 58 44.86 21.40 21.72
C GLY A 58 44.87 19.97 21.18
N HIS A 59 46.04 19.52 20.71
CA HIS A 59 46.22 18.21 20.08
C HIS A 59 47.00 17.29 21.02
N THR A 60 46.35 16.24 21.55
CA THR A 60 47.05 15.07 22.13
C THR A 60 46.31 13.78 21.77
N ASP A 61 47.08 12.81 21.28
CA ASP A 61 46.63 11.49 20.86
C ASP A 61 46.79 10.48 22.00
N SER A 62 45.77 9.65 22.24
CA SER A 62 45.91 8.38 22.97
C SER A 62 44.70 7.48 22.68
N GLY A 63 44.95 6.37 21.99
CA GLY A 63 43.90 5.51 21.45
C GLY A 63 43.28 4.53 22.45
N THR A 64 42.02 4.18 22.20
CA THR A 64 41.40 2.89 22.58
C THR A 64 40.38 2.55 21.49
N PRO A 65 40.36 1.33 20.93
CA PRO A 65 39.58 1.05 19.73
C PRO A 65 38.08 1.01 20.03
N ALA A 66 37.33 1.97 19.49
CA ALA A 66 35.88 1.89 19.45
C ALA A 66 35.46 0.71 18.58
N LEU A 67 34.67 -0.21 19.15
CA LEU A 67 34.05 -1.29 18.41
C LEU A 67 33.17 -0.71 17.30
N ALA A 68 33.48 -1.05 16.05
CA ALA A 68 32.70 -0.62 14.90
C ALA A 68 31.27 -1.18 14.99
N ALA A 69 30.33 -0.31 15.33
CA ALA A 69 28.91 -0.59 15.15
C ALA A 69 28.66 -0.73 13.64
N GLY A 70 28.46 -1.96 13.18
CA GLY A 70 28.11 -2.23 11.78
C GLY A 70 26.78 -1.58 11.40
N PRO A 71 26.52 -1.33 10.11
CA PRO A 71 25.29 -0.69 9.66
C PRO A 71 24.08 -1.52 10.05
N ALA A 72 23.29 -1.02 11.00
CA ALA A 72 21.98 -1.54 11.30
C ALA A 72 21.08 -1.33 10.07
N THR A 73 20.42 -2.38 9.61
CA THR A 73 19.49 -2.32 8.48
C THR A 73 18.16 -1.72 8.94
N TRP A 74 18.07 -0.41 8.82
CA TRP A 74 16.81 0.32 8.85
C TRP A 74 16.07 0.01 7.54
N SER A 75 14.81 -0.40 7.64
CA SER A 75 13.96 -0.63 6.48
C SER A 75 12.50 -0.64 6.91
N CYS A 76 11.67 -0.05 6.05
CA CYS A 76 10.23 0.10 6.21
C CYS A 76 9.48 -1.15 5.71
N VAL A 77 10.23 -2.12 5.15
CA VAL A 77 9.77 -3.46 4.82
C VAL A 77 9.63 -4.25 6.12
N PRO A 78 8.46 -4.86 6.41
CA PRO A 78 8.33 -5.71 7.59
C PRO A 78 9.37 -6.84 7.53
N ARG A 79 10.18 -7.00 8.60
CA ARG A 79 11.23 -8.03 8.68
C ARG A 79 10.64 -9.42 8.39
N ALA A 80 10.83 -9.92 7.17
CA ALA A 80 10.58 -11.31 6.83
C ALA A 80 11.55 -12.18 7.65
N PRO A 81 11.07 -13.05 8.56
CA PRO A 81 11.90 -13.59 9.64
C PRO A 81 12.72 -14.83 9.21
N TRP A 82 13.32 -14.81 8.02
CA TRP A 82 14.04 -15.96 7.46
C TRP A 82 15.30 -15.55 6.67
N VAL A 83 16.43 -15.44 7.38
CA VAL A 83 17.77 -15.52 6.77
C VAL A 83 18.57 -16.55 7.55
N ILE A 84 18.63 -17.77 7.01
CA ILE A 84 19.63 -18.76 7.43
C ILE A 84 20.96 -18.33 6.81
N ARG A 85 21.98 -18.12 7.64
CA ARG A 85 23.34 -17.87 7.16
C ARG A 85 23.92 -19.16 6.58
N ASP A 86 24.22 -19.16 5.29
CA ASP A 86 25.18 -20.09 4.69
C ASP A 86 26.37 -19.31 4.13
N GLU A 87 27.55 -19.57 4.71
CA GLU A 87 28.83 -19.14 4.15
C GLU A 87 29.22 -20.04 2.98
N VAL A 88 29.22 -19.53 1.74
CA VAL A 88 29.91 -20.22 0.64
C VAL A 88 30.86 -19.28 -0.11
N ARG A 89 32.12 -19.73 -0.17
CA ARG A 89 33.24 -19.03 -0.79
C ARG A 89 33.03 -18.88 -2.29
N GLY A 90 33.38 -17.71 -2.83
CA GLY A 90 33.11 -17.37 -4.22
C GLY A 90 34.04 -18.05 -5.24
N ARG A 91 33.61 -17.98 -6.51
CA ARG A 91 34.48 -17.98 -7.70
C ARG A 91 33.81 -17.16 -8.79
N ALA A 92 34.53 -16.18 -9.36
CA ALA A 92 34.06 -15.41 -10.50
C ALA A 92 34.13 -16.26 -11.78
N ALA A 93 33.04 -16.30 -12.55
CA ALA A 93 33.00 -16.89 -13.89
C ALA A 93 32.67 -15.81 -14.93
N ARG A 94 33.62 -15.52 -15.81
CA ARG A 94 33.50 -14.51 -16.88
C ARG A 94 32.74 -15.11 -18.07
N ILE A 95 31.48 -14.70 -18.27
CA ILE A 95 30.69 -15.09 -19.46
C ILE A 95 30.91 -14.06 -20.57
N ARG A 96 31.11 -14.53 -21.81
CA ARG A 96 31.35 -13.70 -23.00
C ARG A 96 30.01 -13.26 -23.60
N ARG A 97 29.95 -12.02 -24.10
CA ARG A 97 28.89 -11.59 -25.05
C ARG A 97 29.03 -12.38 -26.35
N THR A 98 27.89 -12.77 -26.92
CA THR A 98 27.71 -13.10 -28.33
C THR A 98 26.39 -12.52 -28.78
N ASP A 99 26.38 -11.95 -29.98
CA ASP A 99 25.32 -11.07 -30.48
C ASP A 99 24.04 -11.83 -30.87
N ALA A 100 22.89 -11.17 -30.75
CA ALA A 100 21.59 -11.70 -31.16
C ALA A 100 20.80 -10.66 -31.97
N VAL A 101 20.76 -10.92 -33.28
CA VAL A 101 20.09 -10.22 -34.37
C VAL A 101 18.62 -9.82 -34.07
N GLU A 102 18.26 -8.57 -34.41
CA GLU A 102 16.86 -8.13 -34.49
C GLU A 102 16.08 -8.88 -35.57
N THR A 103 14.88 -9.36 -35.23
CA THR A 103 13.83 -9.64 -36.22
C THR A 103 12.48 -9.19 -35.70
N GLY A 104 12.08 -7.98 -36.09
CA GLY A 104 10.74 -7.46 -35.82
C GLY A 104 9.67 -8.17 -36.65
N ARG A 105 8.53 -8.49 -36.04
CA ARG A 105 7.26 -8.71 -36.74
C ARG A 105 6.12 -8.04 -35.98
N ASN A 106 5.32 -7.28 -36.72
CA ASN A 106 4.15 -6.58 -36.20
C ASN A 106 3.14 -7.55 -35.60
N VAL A 107 2.57 -7.17 -34.46
CA VAL A 107 1.31 -7.74 -33.95
C VAL A 107 0.26 -6.66 -34.14
N GLU A 108 -0.76 -6.93 -34.96
CA GLU A 108 -1.88 -6.02 -35.17
C GLU A 108 -2.65 -5.79 -33.87
N SER A 109 -2.88 -4.52 -33.54
CA SER A 109 -3.73 -4.09 -32.44
C SER A 109 -5.18 -3.97 -32.93
N VAL A 110 -6.08 -4.83 -32.44
CA VAL A 110 -7.52 -4.69 -32.68
C VAL A 110 -8.34 -5.04 -31.44
N ALA A 111 -9.32 -4.17 -31.14
CA ALA A 111 -10.48 -4.32 -30.25
C ALA A 111 -10.39 -3.80 -28.80
N GLY A 112 -10.39 -2.47 -28.67
CA GLY A 112 -11.59 -1.78 -28.15
C GLY A 112 -11.87 -1.79 -26.64
N HIS A 113 -11.50 -0.71 -25.97
CA HIS A 113 -12.37 0.02 -25.04
C HIS A 113 -12.28 1.51 -25.42
N ASP A 114 -13.41 2.23 -25.41
CA ASP A 114 -13.43 3.69 -25.59
C ASP A 114 -12.98 4.36 -24.28
N VAL A 115 -11.66 4.44 -24.09
CA VAL A 115 -11.05 5.07 -22.90
C VAL A 115 -10.57 6.47 -23.29
N ARG A 116 -11.50 7.42 -23.24
CA ARG A 116 -11.13 8.79 -22.84
C ARG A 116 -10.46 8.72 -21.47
N GLY A 117 -9.45 9.57 -21.22
CA GLY A 117 -8.57 9.57 -20.03
C GLY A 117 -9.27 9.76 -18.68
N THR A 118 -10.11 8.82 -18.30
CA THR A 118 -10.92 8.78 -17.08
C THR A 118 -10.52 7.54 -16.31
N LEU A 119 -10.37 7.68 -14.99
CA LEU A 119 -10.11 6.53 -14.12
C LEU A 119 -11.23 5.47 -14.27
N PRO A 120 -10.93 4.18 -14.07
CA PRO A 120 -11.95 3.14 -13.93
C PRO A 120 -13.08 3.54 -12.98
N GLU A 121 -14.29 3.09 -13.28
CA GLU A 121 -15.49 3.37 -12.49
C GLU A 121 -15.26 3.02 -11.00
N GLY A 122 -15.67 3.92 -10.11
CA GLY A 122 -15.46 3.78 -8.66
C GLY A 122 -14.04 4.05 -8.15
N LEU A 123 -12.98 4.04 -8.99
CA LEU A 123 -11.61 4.23 -8.50
C LEU A 123 -11.37 5.61 -7.88
N GLY A 124 -11.88 6.67 -8.51
CA GLY A 124 -11.72 8.04 -8.00
C GLY A 124 -12.44 8.28 -6.67
N GLU A 125 -13.62 7.67 -6.49
CA GLU A 125 -14.38 7.70 -5.25
C GLU A 125 -13.67 6.88 -4.16
N ALA A 126 -13.18 5.68 -4.49
CA ALA A 126 -12.43 4.84 -3.58
C ALA A 126 -11.14 5.51 -3.08
N ILE A 127 -10.41 6.23 -3.93
CA ILE A 127 -9.24 7.02 -3.52
C ILE A 127 -9.64 8.10 -2.50
N ARG A 128 -10.66 8.92 -2.80
CA ARG A 128 -11.11 9.98 -1.89
C ARG A 128 -11.59 9.43 -0.55
N ALA A 129 -12.51 8.47 -0.57
CA ALA A 129 -13.05 7.86 0.65
C ALA A 129 -11.95 7.20 1.50
N THR A 130 -10.95 6.58 0.86
CA THR A 130 -9.79 6.01 1.58
C THR A 130 -8.93 7.10 2.22
N ALA A 131 -8.74 8.27 1.59
CA ALA A 131 -8.02 9.40 2.20
C ALA A 131 -8.77 9.95 3.42
N GLU A 132 -10.09 10.16 3.29
CA GLU A 132 -10.95 10.66 4.36
C GLU A 132 -11.00 9.69 5.55
N GLU A 133 -11.09 8.38 5.31
CA GLU A 133 -11.06 7.34 6.34
C GLU A 133 -9.70 7.29 7.06
N ILE A 134 -8.58 7.46 6.35
CA ILE A 134 -7.24 7.54 6.95
C ILE A 134 -7.10 8.83 7.79
N ALA A 135 -7.61 9.96 7.29
CA ALA A 135 -7.65 11.21 8.05
C ALA A 135 -8.49 11.07 9.33
N ALA A 136 -9.62 10.36 9.28
CA ALA A 136 -10.43 10.03 10.46
C ALA A 136 -9.73 9.06 11.44
N VAL A 137 -8.88 8.16 10.94
CA VAL A 137 -8.01 7.30 11.77
C VAL A 137 -6.94 8.11 12.50
N LEU A 138 -6.40 9.17 11.89
CA LEU A 138 -5.38 10.03 12.50
C LEU A 138 -5.96 11.14 13.41
N ARG A 139 -7.16 11.64 13.10
CA ARG A 139 -7.68 12.86 13.74
C ARG A 139 -7.69 12.79 15.28
N GLY A 140 -7.18 13.84 15.90
CA GLY A 140 -7.13 14.01 17.36
C GLY A 140 -6.22 13.03 18.10
N VAL A 141 -5.28 12.37 17.41
CA VAL A 141 -4.25 11.54 18.06
C VAL A 141 -3.16 12.45 18.63
N ALA A 142 -3.01 12.46 19.95
CA ALA A 142 -2.03 13.29 20.65
C ALA A 142 -0.61 12.69 20.71
N ASP A 143 -0.47 11.37 20.64
CA ASP A 143 0.83 10.67 20.63
C ASP A 143 1.03 9.98 19.28
N THR A 144 1.91 10.55 18.46
CA THR A 144 2.33 9.98 17.17
C THR A 144 3.66 9.21 17.26
N GLY A 145 4.23 9.08 18.46
CA GLY A 145 5.38 8.24 18.78
C GLY A 145 5.04 6.75 18.88
N VAL A 146 3.75 6.39 18.95
CA VAL A 146 3.25 5.01 18.97
C VAL A 146 3.88 4.18 17.84
N PRO A 147 4.49 3.01 18.13
CA PRO A 147 5.13 2.18 17.10
C PRO A 147 4.10 1.52 16.19
N VAL A 148 4.36 1.53 14.87
CA VAL A 148 3.53 0.80 13.90
C VAL A 148 3.88 -0.69 13.96
N PRO A 149 2.93 -1.60 14.27
CA PRO A 149 3.27 -2.99 14.50
C PRO A 149 3.89 -3.64 13.26
N GLY A 150 5.10 -4.22 13.41
CA GLY A 150 5.84 -4.85 12.30
C GLY A 150 6.64 -3.90 11.43
N SER A 151 6.77 -2.62 11.81
CA SER A 151 7.65 -1.62 11.19
C SER A 151 8.60 -1.04 12.23
N GLU A 152 9.71 -0.45 11.78
CA GLU A 152 10.60 0.37 12.63
C GLU A 152 10.10 1.83 12.76
N TRP A 153 9.00 2.18 12.07
CA TRP A 153 8.41 3.52 12.09
C TRP A 153 7.41 3.75 13.23
N THR A 154 7.38 4.98 13.74
CA THR A 154 6.27 5.51 14.53
C THR A 154 5.06 5.83 13.65
N LEU A 155 3.89 6.03 14.28
CA LEU A 155 2.67 6.48 13.62
C LEU A 155 2.89 7.76 12.80
N GLY A 156 3.57 8.75 13.39
CA GLY A 156 3.88 10.03 12.75
C GLY A 156 4.80 9.88 11.54
N GLN A 157 5.81 9.00 11.61
CA GLN A 157 6.68 8.68 10.46
C GLN A 157 5.91 7.99 9.33
N ALA A 158 5.04 7.02 9.66
CA ALA A 158 4.24 6.33 8.65
C ALA A 158 3.20 7.23 7.97
N ALA A 159 2.56 8.13 8.74
CA ALA A 159 1.65 9.15 8.20
C ALA A 159 2.41 10.20 7.35
N ALA A 160 3.58 10.65 7.80
CA ALA A 160 4.43 11.59 7.07
C ALA A 160 4.99 11.03 5.76
N HIS A 161 5.30 9.73 5.73
CA HIS A 161 5.63 9.03 4.49
C HIS A 161 4.42 8.96 3.55
N LEU A 162 3.23 8.60 4.07
CA LEU A 162 2.03 8.51 3.23
C LEU A 162 1.61 9.86 2.64
N ALA A 163 1.74 10.97 3.39
CA ALA A 163 1.50 12.31 2.87
C ALA A 163 2.42 12.64 1.68
N GLN A 164 3.73 12.45 1.83
CA GLN A 164 4.71 12.66 0.76
C GLN A 164 4.56 11.69 -0.41
N ALA A 165 4.14 10.45 -0.17
CA ALA A 165 3.86 9.48 -1.22
C ALA A 165 2.63 9.88 -2.04
N ASN A 166 1.58 10.39 -1.41
CA ASN A 166 0.42 10.94 -2.11
C ASN A 166 0.79 12.18 -2.94
N GLU A 167 1.65 13.07 -2.40
CA GLU A 167 2.19 14.22 -3.14
C GLU A 167 2.96 13.77 -4.40
N LEU A 168 3.91 12.86 -4.23
CA LEU A 168 4.70 12.27 -5.33
C LEU A 168 3.79 11.69 -6.43
N MET A 169 2.73 10.97 -6.06
CA MET A 169 1.77 10.43 -7.03
C MET A 169 0.98 11.54 -7.74
N ALA A 170 0.61 12.62 -7.03
CA ALA A 170 -0.10 13.77 -7.62
C ALA A 170 0.76 14.52 -8.64
N ASP A 171 2.05 14.68 -8.37
CA ASP A 171 3.01 15.32 -9.27
C ASP A 171 3.31 14.45 -10.51
N ILE A 172 3.50 13.15 -10.31
CA ILE A 172 3.60 12.18 -11.42
C ILE A 172 2.32 12.20 -12.28
N ALA A 173 1.14 12.28 -11.67
CA ALA A 173 -0.13 12.39 -12.38
C ALA A 173 -0.27 13.70 -13.16
N ALA A 174 0.30 14.80 -12.66
CA ALA A 174 0.42 16.08 -13.35
C ALA A 174 1.44 16.07 -14.51
N GLY A 175 2.25 15.00 -14.62
CA GLY A 175 3.29 14.87 -15.64
C GLY A 175 4.62 15.52 -15.25
N GLN A 176 4.84 15.81 -13.97
CA GLN A 176 6.14 16.25 -13.48
C GLN A 176 7.10 15.05 -13.39
N GLU A 177 8.36 15.26 -13.79
CA GLU A 177 9.40 14.25 -13.62
C GLU A 177 9.89 14.26 -12.15
N ARG A 178 9.75 13.11 -11.47
CA ARG A 178 10.18 12.93 -10.08
C ARG A 178 11.02 11.65 -9.99
N SER A 179 12.34 11.82 -9.90
CA SER A 179 13.25 10.71 -9.62
C SER A 179 13.09 10.27 -8.16
N TYR A 180 12.87 8.97 -7.94
CA TYR A 180 12.63 8.42 -6.60
C TYR A 180 13.11 6.96 -6.53
N GLY A 181 14.41 6.80 -6.28
CA GLY A 181 15.11 5.51 -6.35
C GLY A 181 15.18 4.93 -7.77
N ASP A 182 15.71 3.72 -7.89
CA ASP A 182 15.83 2.95 -9.14
C ASP A 182 14.80 1.80 -9.27
N GLY A 183 13.87 1.71 -8.32
CA GLY A 183 12.86 0.65 -8.23
C GLY A 183 13.31 -0.62 -7.51
N THR A 184 14.57 -0.73 -7.08
CA THR A 184 15.00 -1.79 -6.16
C THR A 184 14.52 -1.49 -4.73
N PRO A 185 14.17 -2.51 -3.91
CA PRO A 185 13.72 -2.29 -2.54
C PRO A 185 14.71 -1.47 -1.68
N GLN A 186 16.02 -1.65 -1.90
CA GLN A 186 17.07 -0.90 -1.22
C GLN A 186 17.04 0.58 -1.60
N SER A 187 17.04 0.90 -2.90
CA SER A 187 17.01 2.29 -3.38
C SER A 187 15.72 3.03 -2.98
N LEU A 188 14.59 2.32 -2.96
CA LEU A 188 13.32 2.85 -2.46
C LEU A 188 13.35 3.09 -0.95
N ALA A 189 13.90 2.17 -0.15
CA ALA A 189 14.06 2.37 1.29
C ALA A 189 14.95 3.60 1.60
N GLU A 190 16.09 3.73 0.93
CA GLU A 190 16.95 4.91 1.10
C GLU A 190 16.26 6.22 0.63
N ALA A 191 15.43 6.16 -0.42
CA ALA A 191 14.66 7.32 -0.86
C ALA A 191 13.59 7.72 0.16
N ASN A 192 12.90 6.75 0.76
CA ASN A 192 11.95 6.95 1.86
C ASN A 192 12.64 7.59 3.09
N GLU A 193 13.82 7.10 3.45
CA GLU A 193 14.61 7.63 4.58
C GLU A 193 15.07 9.07 4.33
N ARG A 194 15.60 9.38 3.14
CA ARG A 194 16.00 10.74 2.76
C ARG A 194 14.79 11.69 2.75
N ALA A 195 13.65 11.26 2.24
CA ALA A 195 12.41 12.04 2.25
C ALA A 195 11.93 12.34 3.68
N LEU A 196 11.84 11.31 4.54
CA LEU A 196 11.47 11.49 5.94
C LEU A 196 12.47 12.33 6.75
N ALA A 197 13.76 12.28 6.44
CA ALA A 197 14.77 13.14 7.08
C ALA A 197 14.64 14.62 6.65
N GLY A 198 14.24 14.88 5.40
CA GLY A 198 13.99 16.22 4.88
C GLY A 198 12.64 16.83 5.27
N PHE A 199 11.68 16.01 5.71
CA PHE A 199 10.32 16.43 6.05
C PHE A 199 10.06 16.24 7.55
N GLY A 200 10.02 17.33 8.31
CA GLY A 200 9.98 17.31 9.78
C GLY A 200 8.62 17.06 10.44
N GLU A 201 7.51 17.20 9.71
CA GLU A 201 6.16 17.12 10.28
C GLU A 201 5.80 15.71 10.77
N ARG A 202 5.28 15.60 11.99
CA ARG A 202 4.92 14.33 12.67
C ARG A 202 3.58 14.40 13.40
N ASP A 203 2.90 15.53 13.43
CA ASP A 203 1.63 15.71 14.12
C ASP A 203 0.47 15.11 13.31
N ALA A 204 -0.50 14.50 14.00
CA ALA A 204 -1.51 13.67 13.34
C ALA A 204 -2.49 14.48 12.48
N ASP A 205 -2.93 15.65 12.96
CA ASP A 205 -3.94 16.47 12.27
C ASP A 205 -3.40 17.15 10.99
N PRO A 206 -2.20 17.79 10.98
CA PRO A 206 -1.61 18.30 9.74
C PRO A 206 -1.38 17.20 8.69
N LEU A 207 -0.87 16.04 9.10
CA LEU A 207 -0.64 14.91 8.19
C LEU A 207 -1.95 14.34 7.63
N ALA A 208 -3.01 14.31 8.43
CA ALA A 208 -4.35 13.92 7.98
C ALA A 208 -4.89 14.87 6.90
N GLU A 209 -4.70 16.19 7.06
CA GLU A 209 -5.08 17.20 6.06
C GLU A 209 -4.26 17.06 4.77
N MET A 210 -2.95 16.85 4.87
CA MET A 210 -2.06 16.64 3.71
C MET A 210 -2.46 15.39 2.92
N ILE A 211 -2.74 14.26 3.58
CA ILE A 211 -3.13 13.00 2.92
C ILE A 211 -4.37 13.19 2.03
N VAL A 212 -5.38 13.93 2.51
CA VAL A 212 -6.59 14.27 1.75
C VAL A 212 -6.27 15.25 0.63
N THR A 213 -5.55 16.33 0.95
CA THR A 213 -5.19 17.40 -0.01
C THR A 213 -4.42 16.84 -1.22
N HIS A 214 -3.44 15.98 -0.99
CA HIS A 214 -2.67 15.36 -2.07
C HIS A 214 -3.47 14.29 -2.84
N ALA A 215 -4.42 13.59 -2.20
CA ALA A 215 -5.33 12.69 -2.90
C ALA A 215 -6.30 13.45 -3.85
N ASP A 216 -6.85 14.59 -3.43
CA ASP A 216 -7.67 15.44 -4.30
C ASP A 216 -6.84 16.17 -5.37
N ALA A 217 -5.59 16.53 -5.09
CA ALA A 217 -4.65 17.04 -6.09
C ALA A 217 -4.36 15.98 -7.17
N TYR A 218 -4.12 14.73 -6.78
CA TYR A 218 -3.99 13.60 -7.70
C TYR A 218 -5.23 13.45 -8.59
N LEU A 219 -6.44 13.40 -7.98
CA LEU A 219 -7.70 13.24 -8.71
C LEU A 219 -7.95 14.39 -9.69
N THR A 220 -7.58 15.61 -9.30
CA THR A 220 -7.62 16.80 -10.16
C THR A 220 -6.65 16.69 -11.34
N SER A 221 -5.41 16.21 -11.11
CA SER A 221 -4.40 16.05 -12.15
C SER A 221 -4.77 15.00 -13.20
N VAL A 222 -5.33 13.85 -12.78
CA VAL A 222 -5.82 12.84 -13.73
C VAL A 222 -7.08 13.29 -14.46
N GLY A 223 -8.03 13.94 -13.78
CA GLY A 223 -9.28 14.41 -14.38
C GLY A 223 -9.10 15.51 -15.45
N ARG A 224 -7.98 16.24 -15.42
CA ARG A 224 -7.59 17.22 -16.44
C ARG A 224 -6.91 16.60 -17.67
N CYS A 225 -6.49 15.34 -17.62
CA CYS A 225 -5.66 14.73 -18.64
C CYS A 225 -6.49 13.83 -19.56
N THR A 226 -6.66 14.23 -20.82
CA THR A 226 -7.45 13.47 -21.80
C THR A 226 -6.67 12.33 -22.47
N THR A 227 -5.35 12.22 -22.24
CA THR A 227 -4.47 11.24 -22.86
C THR A 227 -4.05 10.15 -21.86
N ASP A 228 -4.20 8.88 -22.25
CA ASP A 228 -3.73 7.73 -21.46
C ASP A 228 -2.22 7.47 -21.64
N ALA A 229 -1.43 8.54 -21.57
CA ALA A 229 0.02 8.46 -21.71
C ALA A 229 0.64 7.74 -20.49
N ASN A 230 1.63 6.89 -20.74
CA ASN A 230 2.40 6.27 -19.67
C ASN A 230 3.17 7.34 -18.88
N VAL A 231 3.12 7.22 -17.55
CA VAL A 231 3.98 7.95 -16.62
C VAL A 231 5.14 7.05 -16.19
N VAL A 232 6.28 7.65 -15.83
CA VAL A 232 7.37 6.94 -15.16
C VAL A 232 7.11 6.98 -13.66
N THR A 233 7.24 5.84 -12.99
CA THR A 233 7.05 5.69 -11.55
C THR A 233 8.24 4.94 -10.95
N PRO A 234 8.38 4.89 -9.61
CA PRO A 234 9.44 4.11 -8.96
C PRO A 234 9.37 2.61 -9.32
N LEU A 235 8.17 2.08 -9.61
CA LEU A 235 7.97 0.70 -10.09
C LEU A 235 7.91 0.62 -11.62
N GLY A 236 8.56 1.56 -12.32
CA GLY A 236 8.66 1.65 -13.77
C GLY A 236 7.42 2.23 -14.46
N PRO A 237 7.37 2.19 -15.80
CA PRO A 237 6.28 2.82 -16.55
C PRO A 237 4.92 2.13 -16.37
N MET A 238 3.86 2.93 -16.31
CA MET A 238 2.46 2.49 -16.26
C MET A 238 1.50 3.60 -16.75
N THR A 239 0.26 3.23 -17.12
CA THR A 239 -0.78 4.20 -17.52
C THR A 239 -1.34 4.96 -16.30
N LYS A 240 -2.05 6.07 -16.52
CA LYS A 240 -2.63 6.86 -15.42
C LYS A 240 -3.72 6.09 -14.65
N ALA A 241 -4.46 5.21 -15.33
CA ALA A 241 -5.41 4.30 -14.67
C ALA A 241 -4.71 3.31 -13.71
N VAL A 242 -3.56 2.76 -14.11
CA VAL A 242 -2.76 1.87 -13.25
C VAL A 242 -2.08 2.65 -12.12
N LEU A 243 -1.64 3.89 -12.36
CA LEU A 243 -1.15 4.80 -11.32
C LEU A 243 -2.22 5.05 -10.23
N GLY A 244 -3.50 5.18 -10.60
CA GLY A 244 -4.58 5.34 -9.61
C GLY A 244 -4.80 4.08 -8.78
N SER A 245 -4.66 2.91 -9.42
CA SER A 245 -4.68 1.62 -8.73
C SER A 245 -3.47 1.47 -7.79
N TYR A 246 -2.32 2.05 -8.13
CA TYR A 246 -1.12 2.10 -7.29
C TYR A 246 -1.33 3.00 -6.07
N LEU A 247 -1.75 4.25 -6.27
CA LEU A 247 -2.07 5.18 -5.18
C LEU A 247 -3.06 4.56 -4.18
N LEU A 248 -4.17 4.00 -4.68
CA LEU A 248 -5.14 3.30 -3.82
C LEU A 248 -4.46 2.16 -3.04
N THR A 249 -3.67 1.31 -3.69
CA THR A 249 -2.96 0.20 -3.03
C THR A 249 -2.00 0.69 -1.93
N HIS A 250 -1.29 1.79 -2.18
CA HIS A 250 -0.35 2.41 -1.25
C HIS A 250 -1.08 2.95 -0.01
N MET A 251 -2.15 3.72 -0.23
CA MET A 251 -3.01 4.26 0.83
C MET A 251 -3.65 3.15 1.66
N LEU A 252 -4.17 2.08 1.04
CA LEU A 252 -4.77 0.95 1.74
C LEU A 252 -3.75 0.19 2.62
N GLY A 253 -2.51 0.05 2.15
CA GLY A 253 -1.43 -0.56 2.93
C GLY A 253 -1.11 0.24 4.20
N HIS A 254 -0.73 1.51 4.04
CA HIS A 254 -0.36 2.35 5.18
C HIS A 254 -1.57 2.71 6.06
N GLY A 255 -2.75 2.92 5.49
CA GLY A 255 -3.99 3.14 6.24
C GLY A 255 -4.36 1.96 7.14
N TYR A 256 -4.19 0.73 6.65
CA TYR A 256 -4.33 -0.48 7.48
C TYR A 256 -3.32 -0.52 8.62
N ASP A 257 -2.05 -0.19 8.36
CA ASP A 257 -0.99 -0.22 9.36
C ASP A 257 -1.20 0.87 10.45
N LEU A 258 -1.62 2.08 10.06
CA LEU A 258 -2.00 3.19 10.96
C LEU A 258 -3.23 2.83 11.81
N ALA A 259 -4.30 2.31 11.19
CA ALA A 259 -5.50 1.87 11.90
C ALA A 259 -5.18 0.77 12.90
N ARG A 260 -4.31 -0.19 12.53
CA ARG A 260 -3.85 -1.27 13.40
C ARG A 260 -3.02 -0.75 14.58
N ALA A 261 -2.13 0.21 14.36
CA ALA A 261 -1.32 0.82 15.43
C ALA A 261 -2.21 1.49 16.51
N LEU A 262 -3.32 2.08 16.09
CA LEU A 262 -4.28 2.78 16.97
C LEU A 262 -5.44 1.90 17.46
N GLY A 263 -5.49 0.61 17.10
CA GLY A 263 -6.60 -0.29 17.42
C GLY A 263 -7.95 0.12 16.79
N ARG A 264 -7.94 0.96 15.74
CA ARG A 264 -9.13 1.46 15.04
C ARG A 264 -9.53 0.50 13.89
N PRO A 265 -10.80 0.50 13.45
CA PRO A 265 -11.23 -0.25 12.26
C PRO A 265 -10.46 0.17 11.01
N HIS A 266 -10.18 -0.78 10.10
CA HIS A 266 -9.48 -0.53 8.85
C HIS A 266 -10.43 -0.37 7.65
N MET A 267 -9.98 0.37 6.64
CA MET A 267 -10.68 0.67 5.38
C MET A 267 -10.64 -0.45 4.32
N LEU A 268 -9.98 -1.58 4.58
CA LEU A 268 -9.89 -2.67 3.61
C LEU A 268 -11.24 -3.36 3.39
N ASP A 269 -11.75 -3.29 2.16
CA ASP A 269 -12.91 -4.05 1.70
C ASP A 269 -12.63 -4.73 0.34
N ARG A 270 -13.58 -5.56 -0.10
CA ARG A 270 -13.46 -6.32 -1.34
C ARG A 270 -13.41 -5.45 -2.60
N THR A 271 -14.19 -4.37 -2.68
CA THR A 271 -14.27 -3.51 -3.86
C THR A 271 -12.95 -2.77 -4.04
N ARG A 272 -12.41 -2.20 -2.95
CA ARG A 272 -11.10 -1.55 -2.90
C ARG A 272 -9.96 -2.51 -3.32
N VAL A 273 -10.01 -3.77 -2.89
CA VAL A 273 -9.05 -4.81 -3.35
C VAL A 273 -9.17 -5.07 -4.85
N GLU A 274 -10.37 -5.18 -5.41
CA GLU A 274 -10.56 -5.41 -6.84
C GLU A 274 -10.08 -4.20 -7.68
N LEU A 275 -10.26 -2.97 -7.17
CA LEU A 275 -9.72 -1.73 -7.75
C LEU A 275 -8.18 -1.63 -7.68
N SER A 276 -7.53 -2.29 -6.71
CA SER A 276 -6.07 -2.41 -6.63
C SER A 276 -5.46 -3.40 -7.65
N LEU A 277 -6.25 -4.32 -8.23
CA LEU A 277 -5.72 -5.40 -9.07
C LEU A 277 -4.94 -4.98 -10.32
N PRO A 278 -5.29 -3.90 -11.06
CA PRO A 278 -4.51 -3.48 -12.23
C PRO A 278 -3.05 -3.18 -11.86
N PHE A 279 -2.82 -2.46 -10.75
CA PHE A 279 -1.49 -2.22 -10.23
C PHE A 279 -0.80 -3.51 -9.78
N LEU A 280 -1.47 -4.37 -9.00
CA LEU A 280 -0.86 -5.61 -8.52
C LEU A 280 -0.46 -6.54 -9.68
N ILE A 281 -1.26 -6.61 -10.74
CA ILE A 281 -0.95 -7.35 -11.98
C ILE A 281 0.28 -6.76 -12.68
N THR A 282 0.35 -5.42 -12.80
CA THR A 282 1.49 -4.73 -13.42
C THR A 282 2.78 -4.80 -12.59
N ALA A 283 2.70 -4.78 -11.26
CA ALA A 283 3.84 -4.78 -10.36
C ALA A 283 4.41 -6.19 -10.12
N MET A 284 3.57 -7.23 -10.08
CA MET A 284 3.94 -8.60 -9.72
C MET A 284 5.15 -9.19 -10.49
N PRO A 285 5.34 -8.95 -11.82
CA PRO A 285 6.54 -9.37 -12.53
C PRO A 285 7.86 -8.75 -12.03
N ARG A 286 7.80 -7.55 -11.43
CA ARG A 286 8.98 -6.76 -11.02
C ARG A 286 9.48 -7.15 -9.63
N VAL A 287 8.64 -7.82 -8.84
CA VAL A 287 8.89 -8.20 -7.45
C VAL A 287 9.12 -9.71 -7.26
N THR A 288 9.39 -10.46 -8.34
CA THR A 288 9.71 -11.89 -8.23
C THR A 288 11.08 -12.15 -7.61
N ASP A 289 11.21 -13.21 -6.80
CA ASP A 289 12.52 -13.72 -6.40
C ASP A 289 13.14 -14.52 -7.56
N ALA A 290 14.15 -13.92 -8.19
CA ALA A 290 14.90 -14.52 -9.31
C ALA A 290 15.50 -15.91 -9.00
N ALA A 291 15.86 -16.20 -7.75
CA ALA A 291 16.34 -17.52 -7.34
C ALA A 291 15.18 -18.51 -7.14
N ALA A 292 14.08 -18.08 -6.52
CA ALA A 292 12.92 -18.93 -6.27
C ALA A 292 12.17 -19.32 -7.56
N ILE A 293 12.19 -18.48 -8.59
CA ILE A 293 11.60 -18.74 -9.90
C ILE A 293 12.56 -19.44 -10.87
N ALA A 294 13.85 -19.60 -10.55
CA ALA A 294 14.83 -20.17 -11.48
C ALA A 294 14.38 -21.55 -12.00
N ARG A 295 14.28 -21.68 -13.34
CA ARG A 295 13.79 -22.87 -14.06
C ARG A 295 12.34 -23.28 -13.74
N LEU A 296 11.56 -22.43 -13.08
CA LEU A 296 10.17 -22.72 -12.77
C LEU A 296 9.32 -22.68 -14.05
N THR A 297 8.59 -23.76 -14.30
CA THR A 297 7.53 -23.80 -15.32
C THR A 297 6.21 -24.23 -14.68
N ALA A 298 5.29 -23.28 -14.51
CA ALA A 298 4.03 -23.46 -13.80
C ALA A 298 2.99 -22.44 -14.25
N ARG A 299 1.71 -22.86 -14.29
CA ARG A 299 0.57 -21.99 -14.62
C ARG A 299 -0.37 -21.88 -13.43
N TYR A 300 -0.52 -20.67 -12.90
CA TYR A 300 -1.42 -20.37 -11.80
C TYR A 300 -2.64 -19.58 -12.30
N THR A 301 -3.80 -19.87 -11.71
CA THR A 301 -4.97 -18.99 -11.75
C THR A 301 -5.25 -18.51 -10.34
N ILE A 302 -5.17 -17.20 -10.10
CA ILE A 302 -5.57 -16.60 -8.84
C ILE A 302 -7.03 -16.16 -8.96
N ARG A 303 -7.85 -16.49 -7.96
CA ARG A 303 -9.28 -16.14 -7.89
C ARG A 303 -9.57 -15.48 -6.56
N LEU A 304 -10.16 -14.29 -6.60
CA LEU A 304 -10.72 -13.66 -5.42
C LEU A 304 -12.14 -14.23 -5.18
N ARG A 305 -12.48 -14.50 -3.92
CA ARG A 305 -13.80 -15.08 -3.57
C ARG A 305 -14.94 -14.17 -4.00
N GLY A 306 -15.81 -14.69 -4.85
CA GLY A 306 -16.98 -14.00 -5.39
C GLY A 306 -16.69 -12.97 -6.49
N GLY A 307 -15.43 -12.81 -6.94
CA GLY A 307 -15.03 -11.69 -7.78
C GLY A 307 -13.95 -12.01 -8.81
N ALA A 308 -13.05 -11.04 -9.00
CA ALA A 308 -12.01 -11.04 -10.02
C ALA A 308 -11.07 -12.27 -9.99
N ARG A 309 -10.45 -12.54 -11.14
CA ARG A 309 -9.48 -13.62 -11.33
C ARG A 309 -8.42 -13.20 -12.35
N PHE A 310 -7.19 -13.66 -12.18
CA PHE A 310 -6.08 -13.38 -13.10
C PHE A 310 -5.13 -14.57 -13.23
N GLY A 311 -4.27 -14.54 -14.25
CA GLY A 311 -3.29 -15.57 -14.55
C GLY A 311 -1.87 -15.17 -14.13
N VAL A 312 -1.10 -16.12 -13.63
CA VAL A 312 0.36 -15.99 -13.47
C VAL A 312 1.02 -17.22 -14.10
N THR A 313 1.85 -17.02 -15.11
CA THR A 313 2.55 -18.10 -15.82
C THR A 313 4.06 -17.90 -15.70
N PHE A 314 4.75 -18.96 -15.28
CA PHE A 314 6.20 -19.07 -15.33
C PHE A 314 6.58 -20.03 -16.46
N THR A 315 7.53 -19.62 -17.29
CA THR A 315 8.15 -20.44 -18.36
C THR A 315 9.65 -20.33 -18.23
N ASP A 316 10.31 -21.40 -17.79
CA ASP A 316 11.75 -21.45 -17.48
C ASP A 316 12.26 -20.26 -16.62
N GLY A 317 11.46 -19.85 -15.63
CA GLY A 317 11.74 -18.71 -14.76
C GLY A 317 11.41 -17.32 -15.34
N VAL A 318 10.95 -17.22 -16.58
CA VAL A 318 10.33 -15.98 -17.09
C VAL A 318 8.89 -15.92 -16.61
N VAL A 319 8.53 -14.83 -15.90
CA VAL A 319 7.18 -14.58 -15.38
C VAL A 319 6.34 -13.75 -16.37
N SER A 320 5.07 -14.10 -16.49
CA SER A 320 4.04 -13.32 -17.19
C SER A 320 2.77 -13.31 -16.35
N VAL A 321 2.18 -12.13 -16.15
CA VAL A 321 0.94 -11.93 -15.38
C VAL A 321 -0.09 -11.30 -16.30
N THR A 322 -1.29 -11.88 -16.36
CA THR A 322 -2.33 -11.50 -17.33
C THR A 322 -3.69 -11.36 -16.65
N PRO A 323 -4.52 -10.36 -17.00
CA PRO A 323 -5.88 -10.25 -16.47
C PRO A 323 -6.73 -11.50 -16.76
N GLN A 324 -6.53 -12.13 -17.91
CA GLN A 324 -7.18 -13.38 -18.30
C GLN A 324 -6.38 -14.58 -17.73
N PRO A 325 -7.01 -15.50 -16.97
CA PRO A 325 -6.37 -16.73 -16.53
C PRO A 325 -6.00 -17.68 -17.69
N PRO A 326 -4.95 -18.52 -17.54
CA PRO A 326 -4.61 -19.55 -18.52
C PRO A 326 -5.72 -20.59 -18.66
N THR A 327 -5.92 -21.12 -19.88
CA THR A 327 -6.96 -22.12 -20.19
C THR A 327 -6.78 -23.45 -19.45
N ARG A 328 -5.53 -23.80 -19.12
CA ARG A 328 -5.17 -25.02 -18.37
C ARG A 328 -4.17 -24.64 -17.26
N PRO A 329 -4.64 -24.13 -16.10
CA PRO A 329 -3.78 -23.91 -14.96
C PRO A 329 -3.31 -25.25 -14.40
N ASP A 330 -2.07 -25.27 -13.92
CA ASP A 330 -1.59 -26.36 -13.07
C ASP A 330 -2.17 -26.25 -11.67
N CYS A 331 -2.26 -25.03 -11.13
CA CYS A 331 -2.82 -24.74 -9.82
C CYS A 331 -3.80 -23.56 -9.90
N THR A 332 -4.97 -23.68 -9.27
CA THR A 332 -5.91 -22.58 -9.04
C THR A 332 -5.94 -22.28 -7.55
N ILE A 333 -5.72 -21.02 -7.17
CA ILE A 333 -5.73 -20.54 -5.79
C ILE A 333 -6.95 -19.64 -5.62
N LEU A 334 -7.87 -20.00 -4.72
CA LEU A 334 -9.03 -19.22 -4.33
C LEU A 334 -8.82 -18.60 -2.95
N ILE A 335 -8.81 -17.28 -2.90
CA ILE A 335 -8.42 -16.50 -1.73
C ILE A 335 -9.47 -15.42 -1.43
N GLU A 336 -9.68 -15.16 -0.15
CA GLU A 336 -10.52 -14.04 0.31
C GLU A 336 -9.85 -12.68 -0.06
N PRO A 337 -10.56 -11.71 -0.68
CA PRO A 337 -9.96 -10.48 -1.21
C PRO A 337 -9.05 -9.71 -0.25
N VAL A 338 -9.51 -9.39 0.96
CA VAL A 338 -8.73 -8.60 1.94
C VAL A 338 -7.50 -9.39 2.38
N THR A 339 -7.65 -10.70 2.60
CA THR A 339 -6.53 -11.61 2.89
C THR A 339 -5.53 -11.68 1.73
N PHE A 340 -5.98 -11.63 0.46
CA PHE A 340 -5.09 -11.55 -0.71
C PHE A 340 -4.25 -10.27 -0.70
N LEU A 341 -4.86 -9.11 -0.52
CA LEU A 341 -4.14 -7.84 -0.49
C LEU A 341 -3.16 -7.79 0.70
N LEU A 342 -3.59 -8.20 1.89
CA LEU A 342 -2.71 -8.27 3.07
C LEU A 342 -1.56 -9.27 2.89
N MET A 343 -1.75 -10.38 2.17
CA MET A 343 -0.67 -11.30 1.82
C MET A 343 0.28 -10.70 0.78
N ALA A 344 -0.25 -10.06 -0.27
CA ALA A 344 0.54 -9.41 -1.32
C ALA A 344 1.41 -8.26 -0.78
N LEU A 345 0.91 -7.54 0.23
CA LEU A 345 1.63 -6.49 0.94
C LEU A 345 2.50 -7.00 2.11
N GLY A 346 2.59 -8.32 2.35
CA GLY A 346 3.39 -8.89 3.45
C GLY A 346 2.83 -8.71 4.87
N ARG A 347 1.64 -8.10 5.04
CA ARG A 347 0.96 -7.89 6.33
C ARG A 347 0.29 -9.16 6.90
N CYS A 348 0.20 -10.25 6.14
CA CYS A 348 -0.41 -11.51 6.57
C CYS A 348 0.44 -12.75 6.24
N ASN A 349 0.72 -13.59 7.24
CA ASN A 349 1.41 -14.88 7.06
C ASN A 349 0.57 -15.83 6.18
N PRO A 350 1.07 -16.27 5.00
CA PRO A 350 0.35 -17.17 4.10
C PRO A 350 -0.11 -18.48 4.75
N TRP A 351 0.74 -19.08 5.59
CA TRP A 351 0.43 -20.35 6.28
C TRP A 351 -0.74 -20.17 7.26
N GLY A 352 -0.76 -19.06 7.99
CA GLY A 352 -1.86 -18.71 8.89
C GLY A 352 -3.16 -18.35 8.14
N ALA A 353 -3.08 -17.88 6.91
CA ALA A 353 -4.25 -17.67 6.05
C ALA A 353 -4.80 -19.01 5.50
N MET A 354 -3.92 -19.91 5.06
CA MET A 354 -4.28 -21.27 4.62
C MET A 354 -4.90 -22.09 5.75
N ALA A 355 -4.29 -22.13 6.94
CA ALA A 355 -4.78 -22.86 8.10
C ALA A 355 -6.17 -22.41 8.57
N ARG A 356 -6.51 -21.12 8.38
CA ARG A 356 -7.84 -20.56 8.68
C ARG A 356 -8.85 -20.71 7.52
N GLY A 357 -8.56 -21.53 6.52
CA GLY A 357 -9.44 -21.77 5.37
C GLY A 357 -9.70 -20.52 4.50
N ARG A 358 -8.86 -19.47 4.61
CA ARG A 358 -8.99 -18.25 3.79
C ARG A 358 -8.38 -18.39 2.40
N VAL A 359 -7.57 -19.42 2.20
CA VAL A 359 -6.97 -19.83 0.93
C VAL A 359 -7.34 -21.29 0.67
N LEU A 360 -7.78 -21.61 -0.54
CA LEU A 360 -8.06 -22.96 -1.01
C LEU A 360 -7.35 -23.18 -2.36
N ALA A 361 -6.87 -24.38 -2.62
CA ALA A 361 -6.15 -24.69 -3.86
C ALA A 361 -6.61 -26.01 -4.49
N TRP A 362 -6.69 -26.04 -5.82
CA TRP A 362 -7.03 -27.24 -6.61
C TRP A 362 -6.36 -27.19 -7.99
N GLY A 363 -6.40 -28.31 -8.73
CA GLY A 363 -5.87 -28.39 -10.09
C GLY A 363 -5.07 -29.66 -10.31
N ARG A 364 -4.15 -29.63 -11.28
CA ARG A 364 -3.25 -30.74 -11.61
C ARG A 364 -2.05 -30.84 -10.65
N LYS A 365 -1.66 -29.71 -10.05
CA LYS A 365 -0.51 -29.55 -9.15
C LYS A 365 -0.88 -28.65 -7.95
N PRO A 366 -1.90 -28.97 -7.14
CA PRO A 366 -2.35 -28.11 -6.04
C PRO A 366 -1.28 -27.85 -4.98
N TRP A 367 -0.31 -28.76 -4.83
CA TRP A 367 0.86 -28.61 -3.95
C TRP A 367 1.81 -27.46 -4.36
N LEU A 368 1.58 -26.79 -5.49
CA LEU A 368 2.27 -25.55 -5.84
C LEU A 368 1.74 -24.32 -5.08
N ALA A 369 0.53 -24.37 -4.52
CA ALA A 369 -0.07 -23.20 -3.86
C ALA A 369 0.70 -22.70 -2.63
N PRO A 370 1.26 -23.55 -1.75
CA PRO A 370 2.05 -23.08 -0.61
C PRO A 370 3.34 -22.36 -1.02
N ARG A 371 3.96 -22.76 -2.14
CA ARG A 371 5.16 -22.12 -2.71
C ARG A 371 4.86 -20.79 -3.41
N PHE A 372 3.62 -20.54 -3.85
CA PHE A 372 3.30 -19.35 -4.65
C PHE A 372 3.71 -18.01 -4.01
N PRO A 373 3.47 -17.76 -2.70
CA PRO A 373 3.94 -16.53 -2.04
C PRO A 373 5.47 -16.40 -1.99
N GLU A 374 6.19 -17.52 -1.95
CA GLU A 374 7.67 -17.56 -1.88
C GLU A 374 8.34 -17.22 -3.23
N LEU A 375 7.56 -17.10 -4.31
CA LEU A 375 8.05 -16.70 -5.63
C LEU A 375 8.25 -15.18 -5.75
N PHE A 376 7.87 -14.42 -4.72
CA PHE A 376 7.89 -12.95 -4.72
C PHE A 376 8.55 -12.43 -3.44
N LYS A 377 9.23 -11.29 -3.57
CA LYS A 377 9.68 -10.48 -2.44
C LYS A 377 8.68 -9.35 -2.27
N ALA A 378 8.05 -9.23 -1.11
CA ALA A 378 7.26 -8.05 -0.82
C ALA A 378 8.18 -6.81 -0.91
N PRO A 379 7.76 -5.74 -1.62
CA PRO A 379 8.56 -4.52 -1.75
C PRO A 379 8.65 -3.74 -0.44
#